data_AF-A0A4Q9HUN0-F1
#
_entry.id   AF-A0A4Q9HUN0-F1
#
_cell.length_a   1.000
_cell.length_b   1.000
_cell.length_c   1.000
_cell.angle_alpha   90.00
_cell.angle_beta   90.00
_cell.angle_gamma   90.00
#
_symmetry.space_group_name_H-M   'P 1'
#
loop_
_entity.id
_entity.type
_entity.pdbx_description
1 polymer ?
#
loop_
_entity_poly.entity_id
_entity_poly.type
_entity_poly.pdbx_seq_one_letter_code
_entity_poly.pdbx_strand_id
1 'polypeptide(L)' 'MPGENLLSDFQQLLGPDALAWSKRLSVLEQMKIVGQWKGGDKDPGELVEANGGPTSDTGARGWGSAQ' A
#
# COMPACT_ATOMS: atom_id res chain seq x y z
N MET A 1 -2.19 -14.31 -14.55
CA MET A 1 -0.82 -14.47 -13.95
C MET A 1 -0.78 -13.65 -12.67
N PRO A 2 -0.04 -14.01 -11.61
CA PRO A 2 0.15 -13.06 -10.50
C PRO A 2 0.91 -11.84 -11.06
N GLY A 3 0.25 -10.67 -11.10
CA GLY A 3 0.78 -9.45 -11.73
C GLY A 3 -0.16 -8.67 -12.65
N GLU A 4 -1.47 -8.95 -12.71
CA GLU A 4 -2.37 -8.23 -13.62
C GLU A 4 -2.87 -6.87 -13.10
N ASN A 5 -2.67 -6.51 -11.82
CA ASN A 5 -3.05 -5.17 -11.35
C ASN A 5 -2.30 -4.74 -10.06
N LEU A 6 -1.28 -3.89 -10.22
CA LEU A 6 -0.46 -3.34 -9.12
C LEU A 6 -1.30 -2.74 -7.98
N LEU A 7 -2.42 -2.12 -8.32
CA LEU A 7 -3.33 -1.55 -7.33
C LEU A 7 -4.00 -2.65 -6.48
N SER A 8 -4.39 -3.76 -7.10
CA SER A 8 -4.96 -4.90 -6.38
C SER A 8 -3.92 -5.57 -5.50
N ASP A 9 -2.68 -5.73 -5.97
CA ASP A 9 -1.58 -6.30 -5.19
C ASP A 9 -1.24 -5.43 -3.98
N PHE A 10 -1.17 -4.11 -4.17
CA PHE A 10 -1.01 -3.14 -3.09
C PHE A 10 -2.14 -3.27 -2.05
N GLN A 11 -3.39 -3.31 -2.52
CA GLN A 11 -4.58 -3.40 -1.67
C GLN A 11 -4.68 -4.73 -0.90
N GLN A 12 -4.13 -5.83 -1.42
CA GLN A 12 -4.09 -7.12 -0.73
C GLN A 12 -3.13 -7.13 0.45
N LEU A 13 -2.12 -6.25 0.45
CA LEU A 13 -1.13 -6.16 1.51
C LEU A 13 -1.59 -5.28 2.68
N LEU A 14 -2.62 -4.45 2.47
CA LEU A 14 -3.16 -3.54 3.47
C LEU A 14 -4.06 -4.25 4.49
N GLY A 15 -3.98 -3.79 5.73
CA GLY A 15 -4.99 -4.08 6.74
C GLY A 15 -6.37 -3.50 6.36
N PRO A 16 -7.45 -3.92 7.03
CA PRO A 16 -8.83 -3.57 6.67
C PRO A 16 -9.10 -2.06 6.63
N ASP A 17 -8.59 -1.30 7.60
CA ASP A 17 -8.79 0.15 7.68
C ASP A 17 -8.01 0.90 6.60
N ALA A 18 -6.77 0.50 6.35
CA ALA A 18 -5.93 1.05 5.30
C ALA A 18 -6.49 0.74 3.90
N LEU A 19 -7.03 -0.47 3.69
CA LEU A 19 -7.74 -0.84 2.47
C LEU A 19 -9.01 -0.02 2.26
N ALA A 20 -9.80 0.19 3.31
CA ALA A 20 -11.00 1.01 3.24
C ALA A 20 -10.64 2.47 2.91
N TRP A 21 -9.56 2.99 3.48
CA TRP A 21 -9.02 4.30 3.15
C TRP A 21 -8.54 4.37 1.70
N SER A 22 -7.73 3.42 1.22
CA SER A 22 -7.18 3.46 -0.14
C SER A 22 -8.28 3.45 -1.20
N LYS A 23 -9.40 2.76 -0.93
CA LYS A 23 -10.58 2.72 -1.81
C LYS A 23 -11.38 4.03 -1.86
N ARG A 24 -11.21 4.94 -0.88
CA ARG A 24 -11.88 6.26 -0.85
C ARG A 24 -11.14 7.31 -1.66
N LEU A 25 -9.85 7.09 -1.96
CA LEU A 25 -9.04 7.99 -2.76
C LEU A 25 -9.47 8.01 -4.22
N SER A 26 -9.14 9.09 -4.94
CA SER A 26 -9.29 9.10 -6.39
C SER A 26 -8.32 8.11 -7.06
N VAL A 27 -8.64 7.68 -8.28
CA VAL A 27 -7.77 6.76 -9.04
C VAL A 27 -6.35 7.32 -9.22
N LEU A 28 -6.22 8.64 -9.41
CA LEU A 28 -4.91 9.29 -9.58
C LEU A 28 -4.07 9.23 -8.29
N GLU A 29 -4.70 9.44 -7.13
CA GLU A 29 -4.03 9.32 -5.83
C GLU A 29 -3.63 7.88 -5.54
N GLN A 30 -4.53 6.93 -5.79
CA GLN A 30 -4.24 5.50 -5.66
C GLN A 30 -3.02 5.11 -6.50
N MET A 31 -2.96 5.54 -7.77
CA MET A 31 -1.84 5.24 -8.66
C MET A 31 -0.54 5.95 -8.26
N LYS A 32 -0.60 7.16 -7.70
CA LYS A 32 0.58 7.86 -7.17
C LYS A 32 1.21 7.07 -6.03
N ILE A 33 0.40 6.60 -5.07
CA ILE A 33 0.87 5.83 -3.91
C ILE A 33 1.41 4.46 -4.35
N VAL A 34 0.70 3.77 -5.24
CA VAL A 34 1.16 2.49 -5.82
C VAL A 34 2.48 2.67 -6.60
N GLY A 35 2.66 3.82 -7.29
CA GLY A 35 3.91 4.16 -7.96
C GLY A 35 5.08 4.32 -6.99
N GLN A 36 4.85 4.95 -5.83
CA GLN A 36 5.84 5.07 -4.75
C GLN A 36 6.20 3.70 -4.17
N TRP A 37 5.20 2.84 -3.96
CA TRP A 37 5.41 1.47 -3.50
C TRP A 37 6.26 0.64 -4.47
N LYS A 38 5.97 0.72 -5.77
CA LYS A 38 6.78 0.07 -6.81
C LYS A 38 8.22 0.60 -6.87
N GLY A 39 8.43 1.85 -6.45
CA GLY A 39 9.76 2.47 -6.31
C GLY A 39 10.62 1.83 -5.22
N GLY A 40 10.02 1.06 -4.29
CA GLY A 40 10.72 0.24 -3.31
C GLY A 40 11.14 0.96 -2.02
N ASP A 41 10.69 2.19 -1.80
CA ASP A 41 11.17 3.00 -0.68
C ASP A 41 10.48 2.73 0.66
N LYS A 42 9.28 2.15 0.66
CA LYS A 42 8.41 1.95 1.84
C LYS A 42 7.44 0.81 1.62
N ASP A 43 7.00 0.16 2.70
CA ASP A 43 5.90 -0.81 2.61
C ASP A 43 4.54 -0.11 2.36
N PRO A 44 3.52 -0.85 1.88
CA PRO A 44 2.21 -0.28 1.56
C PRO A 44 1.54 0.49 2.70
N GLY A 45 1.67 0.04 3.95
CA GLY A 45 1.07 0.72 5.09
C GLY A 45 1.82 1.97 5.51
N GLU A 46 3.15 1.94 5.48
CA GLU A 46 3.95 3.16 5.68
C GLU A 46 3.57 4.25 4.65
N LEU A 47 3.25 3.84 3.42
CA LEU A 47 2.77 4.76 2.39
C LEU A 47 1.35 5.26 2.65
N VAL A 48 0.47 4.43 3.19
CA VAL A 48 -0.87 4.85 3.64
C VAL A 48 -0.72 5.93 4.72
N GLU A 49 0.10 5.69 5.75
CA GLU A 49 0.34 6.65 6.83
C GLU A 49 0.98 7.96 6.33
N ALA A 50 2.01 7.85 5.49
CA ALA A 50 2.69 9.02 4.92
C ALA A 50 1.78 9.89 4.04
N ASN A 51 0.68 9.34 3.54
CA ASN A 51 -0.32 10.05 2.73
C ASN A 51 -1.59 10.43 3.54
N GLY A 52 -1.54 10.36 4.88
CA GLY A 52 -2.63 10.78 5.76
C GLY A 52 -3.73 9.73 5.97
N GLY A 53 -3.44 8.48 5.63
CA GLY A 53 -4.28 7.34 5.95
C GLY A 53 -4.08 6.83 7.38
N PRO A 54 -4.94 5.88 7.81
CA PRO A 54 -4.81 5.26 9.12
C PRO A 54 -3.54 4.41 9.19
N THR A 55 -3.02 4.21 10.41
CA THR A 55 -1.98 3.21 10.65
C THR A 55 -2.44 1.86 10.12
N SER A 56 -1.61 1.27 9.29
CA SER A 56 -1.89 -0.02 8.68
C SER A 56 -1.01 -1.05 9.36
N ASP A 57 -1.62 -2.08 9.94
CA ASP A 57 -0.97 -3.37 10.08
C ASP A 57 -0.84 -3.98 8.67
N THR A 58 -0.01 -3.39 7.81
CA THR A 58 0.49 -4.13 6.65
C THR A 58 1.01 -5.44 7.19
N GLY A 59 0.72 -6.56 6.53
CA GLY A 59 1.19 -7.86 7.01
C GLY A 59 2.71 -7.86 7.20
N ALA A 60 3.18 -7.48 8.40
CA ALA A 60 4.55 -7.10 8.72
C ALA A 60 5.51 -8.31 8.72
N ARG A 61 5.04 -9.44 8.17
CA ARG A 61 5.85 -10.62 7.86
C ARG A 61 6.47 -10.45 6.47
N GLY A 62 7.51 -9.61 6.38
CA GLY A 62 8.52 -9.79 5.33
C GLY A 62 8.88 -8.58 4.47
N TRP A 63 8.33 -7.39 4.71
CA TRP A 63 8.71 -6.18 3.95
C TRP A 63 9.75 -5.28 4.63
N GLY A 64 10.08 -5.55 5.89
CA GLY A 64 11.11 -4.81 6.64
C GLY A 64 11.79 -5.67 7.69
N SER A 65 12.80 -6.45 7.30
CA SER A 65 13.89 -6.95 8.15
C SER A 65 14.97 -7.55 7.24
N ALA A 66 15.61 -6.71 6.44
CA ALA A 66 16.90 -7.03 5.85
C ALA A 66 17.83 -5.84 6.07
N GLN A 67 18.30 -5.68 7.31
CA GLN A 67 19.67 -5.28 7.67
C GLN A 67 19.87 -5.31 9.18
#